data_AF-T2ITK5-F1
#
_entry.id   AF-T2ITK5-F1
#
_cell.length_a   1.000
_cell.length_b   1.000
_cell.length_c   1.000
_cell.angle_alpha   90.00
_cell.angle_beta   90.00
_cell.angle_gamma   90.00
#
_symmetry.space_group_name_H-M   'P 1'
#
loop_
_entity.id
_entity.type
_entity.pdbx_description
1 polymer ?
#
loop_
_entity_poly.entity_id
_entity_poly.type
_entity_poly.pdbx_seq_one_letter_code
_entity_poly.pdbx_strand_id
1 'polypeptide(L)'
;MKRKILSYIQRKYEEMHLKIIKLNQQAITPKYEHENDSGLDLVSIETVDIPAGDSKLIKTGISIELPPNTEAQIRPRSGLALKHQITVLNTPGTIDEGYRGEIGVILINHGKTSFKVTQGMRIAQMVIAPVIRVNIEEVEQLSDTIRGKGGFGSTGV
;
A
#
# COMPACT_ATOMS: atom_id res chain seq x y z
N MET A 1 -24.14 -5.75 -27.74
CA MET A 1 -23.04 -6.41 -26.99
C MET A 1 -22.24 -5.42 -26.13
N LYS A 2 -21.66 -4.33 -26.67
CA LYS A 2 -20.88 -3.32 -25.90
C LYS A 2 -21.60 -2.72 -24.68
N ARG A 3 -22.88 -2.35 -24.78
CA ARG A 3 -23.67 -1.80 -23.65
C ARG A 3 -23.84 -2.77 -22.46
N LYS A 4 -23.93 -4.08 -22.71
CA LYS A 4 -24.04 -5.11 -21.66
C LYS A 4 -22.70 -5.37 -20.95
N ILE A 5 -21.58 -5.21 -21.65
CA ILE A 5 -20.23 -5.36 -21.07
C ILE A 5 -19.88 -4.14 -20.21
N LEU A 6 -20.16 -2.93 -20.70
CA LEU A 6 -20.00 -1.70 -19.91
C LEU A 6 -20.86 -1.74 -18.64
N SER A 7 -22.12 -2.18 -18.72
CA SER A 7 -22.98 -2.32 -17.53
C SER A 7 -22.48 -3.40 -16.56
N TYR A 8 -21.83 -4.47 -17.05
CA TYR A 8 -21.29 -5.52 -16.20
C TYR A 8 -20.02 -5.09 -15.47
N ILE A 9 -19.10 -4.43 -16.17
CA ILE A 9 -17.89 -3.87 -15.56
C ILE A 9 -18.27 -2.79 -14.54
N GLN A 10 -19.18 -1.88 -14.89
CA GLN A 10 -19.64 -0.83 -13.99
C GLN A 10 -20.30 -1.38 -12.72
N ARG A 11 -21.19 -2.38 -12.86
CA ARG A 11 -21.82 -3.04 -11.71
C ARG A 11 -20.82 -3.79 -10.83
N LYS A 12 -19.77 -4.38 -11.41
CA LYS A 12 -18.69 -5.05 -10.65
C LYS A 12 -17.83 -4.06 -9.86
N TYR A 13 -17.64 -2.83 -10.36
CA TYR A 13 -16.96 -1.76 -9.60
C TYR A 13 -17.85 -1.19 -8.49
N GLU A 14 -19.17 -1.09 -8.72
CA GLU A 14 -20.14 -0.66 -7.70
C GLU A 14 -20.23 -1.64 -6.50
N GLU A 15 -19.80 -2.90 -6.66
CA GLU A 15 -19.80 -3.93 -5.61
C GLU A 15 -18.46 -4.06 -4.84
N MET A 16 -17.45 -3.24 -5.14
CA MET A 16 -16.13 -3.33 -4.47
C MET A 16 -16.15 -2.68 -3.08
N HIS A 17 -16.46 -3.47 -2.07
CA HIS A 17 -16.43 -3.03 -0.67
C HIS A 17 -15.17 -3.51 0.05
N LEU A 18 -14.35 -2.57 0.51
CA LEU A 18 -13.32 -2.83 1.52
C LEU A 18 -14.01 -2.93 2.88
N LYS A 19 -14.00 -4.11 3.51
CA LYS A 19 -14.51 -4.26 4.88
C LYS A 19 -13.38 -3.99 5.87
N ILE A 20 -13.71 -3.35 6.99
CA ILE A 20 -12.73 -2.97 8.01
C ILE A 20 -13.30 -3.30 9.38
N ILE A 21 -12.46 -3.88 10.23
CA ILE A 21 -12.71 -4.00 11.67
C ILE A 21 -11.69 -3.18 12.45
N LYS A 22 -12.15 -2.50 13.49
CA LYS A 22 -11.28 -1.85 14.47
C LYS A 22 -10.95 -2.84 15.57
N LEU A 23 -9.69 -3.21 15.68
CA LEU A 23 -9.15 -4.09 16.72
C LEU A 23 -8.86 -3.32 18.01
N ASN A 24 -8.77 -1.99 17.93
CA ASN A 24 -8.52 -1.09 19.05
C ASN A 24 -9.52 0.09 19.03
N GLN A 25 -9.97 0.56 20.19
CA GLN A 25 -10.89 1.70 20.32
C GLN A 25 -10.31 3.02 19.76
N GLN A 26 -9.00 3.16 19.79
CA GLN A 26 -8.28 4.32 19.26
C GLN A 26 -8.07 4.25 17.74
N ALA A 27 -8.39 3.12 17.10
CA ALA A 27 -8.23 2.95 15.67
C ALA A 27 -9.15 3.90 14.89
N ILE A 28 -8.61 4.50 13.83
CA ILE A 28 -9.35 5.39 12.95
C ILE A 28 -9.61 4.67 11.63
N THR A 29 -10.87 4.69 11.18
CA THR A 29 -11.22 4.15 9.86
C THR A 29 -10.56 5.02 8.80
N PRO A 30 -9.69 4.47 7.93
CA PRO A 30 -9.07 5.21 6.85
C PRO A 30 -10.11 5.84 5.92
N LYS A 31 -9.80 7.01 5.36
CA LYS A 31 -10.66 7.71 4.41
C LYS A 31 -9.82 8.37 3.32
N TYR A 32 -10.45 8.59 2.17
CA TYR A 32 -9.96 9.51 1.16
C TYR A 32 -10.13 10.94 1.69
N GLU A 33 -9.11 11.78 1.55
CA GLU A 33 -9.23 13.17 2.02
C GLU A 33 -9.93 14.05 0.98
N HIS A 34 -9.70 13.75 -0.30
CA HIS A 34 -10.38 14.36 -1.43
C HIS A 34 -11.02 13.30 -2.32
N GLU A 35 -12.02 13.70 -3.09
CA GLU A 35 -12.82 12.82 -3.96
C GLU A 35 -11.96 11.99 -4.94
N ASN A 36 -10.87 12.57 -5.43
CA ASN A 36 -10.00 11.96 -6.44
C ASN A 36 -8.69 11.42 -5.86
N ASP A 37 -8.56 11.33 -4.54
CA ASP A 37 -7.37 10.77 -3.92
C ASP A 37 -7.27 9.27 -4.18
N SER A 38 -6.07 8.82 -4.55
CA SER A 38 -5.83 7.39 -4.81
C SER A 38 -5.78 6.54 -3.55
N GLY A 39 -5.41 7.13 -2.41
CA GLY A 39 -5.05 6.41 -1.19
C GLY A 39 -5.90 6.79 0.01
N LEU A 40 -6.14 5.79 0.86
CA LEU A 40 -6.77 5.93 2.17
C LEU A 40 -5.69 6.19 3.23
N ASP A 41 -5.73 7.32 3.92
CA ASP A 41 -4.72 7.66 4.93
C ASP A 41 -4.79 6.69 6.13
N LEU A 42 -3.66 6.02 6.44
CA LEU A 42 -3.50 5.14 7.60
C LEU A 42 -3.00 5.91 8.81
N VAL A 43 -3.58 5.63 9.97
CA VAL A 43 -3.34 6.37 11.21
C VAL A 43 -2.68 5.48 12.26
N SER A 44 -1.66 6.00 12.94
CA SER A 44 -1.02 5.34 14.08
C SER A 44 -1.95 5.32 15.30
N ILE A 45 -2.01 4.18 16.00
CA ILE A 45 -2.60 4.10 17.35
C ILE A 45 -1.54 4.21 18.46
N GLU A 46 -0.26 4.40 18.11
CA GLU A 46 0.86 4.40 19.06
C GLU A 46 1.65 5.71 18.99
N THR A 47 2.30 6.04 20.11
CA THR A 47 3.34 7.08 20.16
C THR A 47 4.69 6.39 20.33
N VAL A 48 5.59 6.58 19.36
CA VAL A 48 6.90 5.90 19.33
C VAL A 48 7.93 6.76 18.63
N ASP A 49 9.16 6.72 19.13
CA ASP A 49 10.32 7.36 18.52
C ASP A 49 11.03 6.37 17.58
N ILE A 50 11.38 6.85 16.39
CA ILE A 50 12.19 6.14 15.39
C ILE A 50 13.54 6.85 15.29
N PRO A 51 14.60 6.31 15.91
CA PRO A 51 15.94 6.87 15.80
C PRO A 51 16.40 7.02 14.34
N ALA A 52 17.36 7.92 14.10
CA ALA A 52 17.98 8.06 12.78
C ALA A 52 18.63 6.73 12.35
N GLY A 53 18.33 6.27 11.13
CA GLY A 53 18.82 5.00 10.59
C GLY A 53 18.02 3.76 11.01
N ASP A 54 17.11 3.89 11.98
CA ASP A 54 16.31 2.78 12.49
C ASP A 54 14.95 2.66 11.79
N SER A 55 14.31 1.50 12.00
CA SER A 55 12.94 1.24 11.56
C SER A 55 12.07 0.71 12.70
N LYS A 56 10.76 0.95 12.60
CA LYS A 56 9.76 0.45 13.54
C LYS A 56 8.50 0.02 12.79
N LEU A 57 7.90 -1.07 13.25
CA LEU A 57 6.53 -1.42 12.91
C LEU A 57 5.58 -0.55 13.73
N ILE A 58 4.72 0.20 13.05
CA ILE A 58 3.73 1.08 13.67
C ILE A 58 2.35 0.47 13.48
N LYS A 59 1.62 0.25 14.56
CA LYS A 59 0.28 -0.33 14.51
C LYS A 59 -0.79 0.69 14.12
N THR A 60 -1.78 0.22 13.38
CA THR A 60 -2.94 1.02 12.96
C THR A 60 -4.22 0.68 13.73
N GLY A 61 -4.27 -0.45 14.43
CA GLY A 61 -5.46 -0.91 15.12
C GLY A 61 -6.58 -1.38 14.20
N ILE A 62 -6.35 -1.55 12.90
CA ILE A 62 -7.35 -2.05 11.96
C ILE A 62 -6.93 -3.40 11.35
N SER A 63 -7.93 -4.19 11.01
CA SER A 63 -7.81 -5.32 10.09
C SER A 63 -8.82 -5.13 8.96
N ILE A 64 -8.50 -5.66 7.77
CA ILE A 64 -9.29 -5.44 6.56
C ILE A 64 -9.66 -6.77 5.89
N GLU A 65 -10.72 -6.74 5.11
CA GLU A 65 -11.05 -7.75 4.13
C GLU A 65 -11.17 -7.07 2.76
N LEU A 66 -10.24 -7.44 1.88
CA LEU A 66 -10.13 -6.91 0.53
C LEU A 66 -11.17 -7.53 -0.41
N PRO A 67 -11.65 -6.78 -1.41
CA PRO A 67 -12.41 -7.35 -2.51
C PRO A 67 -11.61 -8.44 -3.23
N PRO A 68 -12.26 -9.48 -3.79
CA PRO A 68 -11.55 -10.54 -4.51
C PRO A 68 -10.71 -10.02 -5.68
N ASN A 69 -9.53 -10.62 -5.90
CA ASN A 69 -8.56 -10.25 -6.93
C ASN A 69 -7.99 -8.84 -6.77
N THR A 70 -7.82 -8.38 -5.53
CA THR A 70 -7.15 -7.13 -5.20
C THR A 70 -6.08 -7.34 -4.15
N GLU A 71 -5.13 -6.40 -4.10
CA GLU A 71 -4.18 -6.23 -3.01
C GLU A 71 -4.31 -4.81 -2.45
N ALA A 72 -3.89 -4.61 -1.20
CA ALA A 72 -3.66 -3.29 -0.65
C ALA A 72 -2.16 -2.95 -0.69
N GLN A 73 -1.83 -1.81 -1.27
CA GLN A 73 -0.47 -1.29 -1.35
C GLN A 73 -0.29 -0.15 -0.34
N ILE A 74 0.56 -0.37 0.65
CA ILE A 74 0.92 0.63 1.67
C ILE A 74 2.07 1.48 1.13
N ARG A 75 1.78 2.76 0.88
CA ARG A 75 2.68 3.71 0.24
C ARG A 75 3.06 4.86 1.19
N PRO A 76 4.25 5.47 1.02
CA PRO A 76 4.67 6.64 1.79
C PRO A 76 3.77 7.84 1.55
N ARG A 77 3.68 8.73 2.54
CA ARG A 77 3.09 10.07 2.37
C ARG A 77 4.19 11.06 2.00
N SER A 78 3.99 11.80 0.91
CA SER A 78 5.00 12.73 0.38
C SER A 78 5.45 13.77 1.40
N GLY A 79 4.53 14.25 2.26
CA GLY A 79 4.85 15.21 3.32
C GLY A 79 5.83 14.66 4.36
N LEU A 80 5.72 13.38 4.74
CA LEU A 80 6.64 12.75 5.68
C LEU A 80 8.01 12.47 5.03
N ALA A 81 8.01 12.03 3.78
CA ALA A 81 9.23 11.81 3.02
C ALA A 81 10.03 13.11 2.85
N LEU A 82 9.39 14.19 2.39
CA LEU A 82 10.06 15.45 2.12
C LEU A 82 10.54 16.17 3.39
N LYS A 83 9.69 16.24 4.42
CA LYS A 83 9.98 17.05 5.63
C LYS A 83 10.79 16.31 6.67
N HIS A 84 10.69 14.98 6.71
CA HIS A 84 11.25 14.17 7.80
C HIS A 84 12.12 13.00 7.32
N GLN A 85 12.26 12.78 6.00
CA GLN A 85 13.01 11.64 5.44
C GLN A 85 12.44 10.29 5.92
N ILE A 86 11.13 10.24 6.16
CA ILE A 86 10.41 9.04 6.59
C ILE A 86 9.76 8.39 5.37
N THR A 87 10.00 7.09 5.20
CA THR A 87 9.34 6.28 4.19
C THR A 87 8.85 4.96 4.78
N VAL A 88 8.02 4.26 4.03
CA VAL A 88 7.65 2.87 4.31
C VAL A 88 8.80 1.99 3.81
N LEU A 89 9.44 1.24 4.70
CA LEU A 89 10.66 0.49 4.42
C LEU A 89 10.47 -0.54 3.29
N ASN A 90 9.34 -1.25 3.31
CA ASN A 90 8.99 -2.25 2.32
C ASN A 90 8.11 -1.68 1.20
N THR A 91 8.24 -0.38 0.86
CA THR A 91 7.33 0.27 -0.10
C THR A 91 7.42 -0.30 -1.54
N PRO A 92 6.27 -0.50 -2.22
CA PRO A 92 4.93 -0.56 -1.64
C PRO A 92 4.78 -1.79 -0.75
N GLY A 93 4.30 -1.61 0.49
CA GLY A 93 4.04 -2.73 1.38
C GLY A 93 2.79 -3.48 0.91
N THR A 94 2.90 -4.78 0.62
CA THR A 94 1.78 -5.57 0.11
C THR A 94 0.95 -6.17 1.24
N ILE A 95 -0.36 -5.99 1.17
CA ILE A 95 -1.35 -6.69 1.98
C ILE A 95 -2.17 -7.59 1.06
N ASP A 96 -2.07 -8.91 1.27
CA ASP A 96 -2.73 -9.92 0.46
C ASP A 96 -4.24 -10.00 0.71
N GLU A 97 -4.99 -10.41 -0.31
CA GLU A 97 -6.45 -10.62 -0.27
C GLU A 97 -6.92 -11.45 0.94
N GLY A 98 -6.14 -12.47 1.31
CA GLY A 98 -6.43 -13.40 2.40
C GLY A 98 -5.98 -12.94 3.79
N TYR A 99 -5.23 -11.84 3.90
CA TYR A 99 -4.74 -11.37 5.19
C TYR A 99 -5.89 -10.82 6.05
N ARG A 100 -5.93 -11.23 7.32
CA ARG A 100 -6.91 -10.79 8.33
C ARG A 100 -6.28 -10.32 9.63
N GLY A 101 -4.94 -10.28 9.70
CA GLY A 101 -4.23 -9.73 10.84
C GLY A 101 -4.34 -8.21 10.92
N GLU A 102 -3.73 -7.64 11.96
CA GLU A 102 -3.62 -6.19 12.10
C GLU A 102 -2.74 -5.62 10.99
N ILE A 103 -3.16 -4.51 10.40
CA ILE A 103 -2.35 -3.74 9.45
C ILE A 103 -1.30 -2.96 10.24
N GLY A 104 -0.03 -3.23 9.94
CA GLY A 104 1.10 -2.47 10.48
C GLY A 104 1.88 -1.81 9.35
N VAL A 105 2.50 -0.67 9.66
CA VAL A 105 3.31 0.10 8.73
C VAL A 105 4.76 0.08 9.20
N ILE A 106 5.67 -0.48 8.40
CA ILE A 106 7.09 -0.48 8.72
C ILE A 106 7.68 0.85 8.25
N LEU A 107 7.86 1.79 9.17
CA LEU A 107 8.51 3.07 8.87
C LEU A 107 10.01 2.97 9.11
N ILE A 108 10.79 3.55 8.20
CA ILE A 108 12.23 3.78 8.36
C ILE A 108 12.53 5.28 8.36
N ASN A 109 13.44 5.70 9.22
CA ASN A 109 13.92 7.07 9.32
C ASN A 109 15.29 7.23 8.64
N HIS A 110 15.30 7.78 7.43
CA HIS A 110 16.54 8.16 6.74
C HIS A 110 17.08 9.52 7.17
N GLY A 111 16.39 10.22 8.07
CA GLY A 111 16.79 11.51 8.61
C GLY A 111 17.99 11.43 9.55
N LYS A 112 18.42 12.61 10.01
CA LYS A 112 19.59 12.78 10.89
C LYS A 112 19.23 12.83 12.38
N THR A 113 17.94 12.91 12.70
CA THR A 113 17.42 13.02 14.06
C THR A 113 16.29 12.05 14.27
N SER A 114 15.99 11.69 15.52
CA SER A 114 14.82 10.87 15.86
C SER A 114 13.53 11.49 15.30
N PHE A 115 12.64 10.65 14.77
CA PHE A 115 11.31 11.03 14.34
C PHE A 115 10.27 10.45 15.30
N LYS A 116 9.47 11.32 15.90
CA LYS A 116 8.37 10.92 16.79
C LYS A 116 7.10 10.70 15.97
N VAL A 117 6.66 9.45 15.90
CA VAL A 117 5.27 9.13 15.55
C VAL A 117 4.41 9.41 16.77
N THR A 118 3.30 10.11 16.59
CA THR A 118 2.30 10.31 17.64
C THR A 118 1.04 9.50 17.34
N GLN A 119 0.35 9.07 18.38
CA GLN A 119 -1.00 8.53 18.22
C GLN A 119 -1.87 9.53 17.45
N GLY A 120 -2.68 9.03 16.50
CA GLY A 120 -3.50 9.86 15.62
C GLY A 120 -2.75 10.45 14.41
N MET A 121 -1.43 10.26 14.30
CA MET A 121 -0.67 10.71 13.14
C MET A 121 -0.98 9.86 11.91
N ARG A 122 -1.21 10.51 10.78
CA ARG A 122 -1.31 9.85 9.46
C ARG A 122 0.08 9.49 8.96
N ILE A 123 0.39 8.20 8.91
CA ILE A 123 1.75 7.67 8.75
C ILE A 123 2.03 7.09 7.36
N ALA A 124 1.02 6.59 6.67
CA ALA A 124 1.10 6.01 5.33
C ALA A 124 -0.25 6.18 4.62
N GLN A 125 -0.33 5.77 3.36
CA GLN A 125 -1.59 5.70 2.62
C GLN A 125 -1.74 4.31 1.98
N MET A 126 -2.96 3.80 1.96
CA MET A 126 -3.29 2.49 1.38
C MET A 126 -4.02 2.68 0.05
N VAL A 127 -3.48 2.12 -1.03
CA VAL A 127 -4.10 2.10 -2.35
C VAL A 127 -4.56 0.68 -2.67
N ILE A 128 -5.82 0.50 -3.05
CA ILE A 128 -6.34 -0.81 -3.48
C ILE A 128 -6.05 -0.99 -4.96
N ALA A 129 -5.37 -2.07 -5.32
CA ALA A 129 -4.96 -2.35 -6.70
C ALA A 129 -5.49 -3.71 -7.17
N PRO A 130 -5.91 -3.83 -8.44
CA PRO A 130 -6.28 -5.13 -9.02
C PRO A 130 -5.04 -6.01 -9.20
N VAL A 131 -5.20 -7.31 -8.92
CA VAL A 131 -4.15 -8.32 -9.11
C VAL A 131 -4.51 -9.22 -10.27
N ILE A 132 -3.60 -9.37 -11.24
CA ILE A 132 -3.71 -10.34 -12.32
C ILE A 132 -3.06 -11.64 -11.85
N ARG A 133 -3.86 -12.71 -11.75
CA ARG A 133 -3.35 -14.06 -11.46
C ARG A 133 -2.90 -14.72 -12.76
N VAL A 134 -1.70 -15.30 -12.75
CA VAL A 134 -1.11 -16.01 -13.89
C VAL A 134 -0.93 -17.49 -13.58
N ASN A 135 -1.00 -18.32 -14.61
CA ASN A 135 -0.50 -19.70 -14.53
C ASN A 135 0.98 -19.68 -14.94
N ILE A 136 1.81 -20.40 -14.20
CA ILE A 136 3.25 -20.50 -14.48
C ILE A 136 3.45 -21.64 -15.47
N GLU A 137 4.14 -21.36 -16.59
CA GLU A 137 4.58 -22.33 -17.59
C GLU A 137 6.11 -22.25 -17.71
N GLU A 138 6.78 -23.37 -17.47
CA GLU A 138 8.24 -23.49 -17.62
C GLU A 138 8.57 -23.90 -19.07
N VAL A 139 9.49 -23.19 -19.72
CA VAL A 139 9.86 -23.38 -21.13
C VAL A 139 11.38 -23.37 -21.33
N GLU A 140 11.87 -24.01 -22.38
CA GLU A 140 13.32 -24.06 -22.67
C GLU A 140 13.86 -22.73 -23.22
N GLN A 141 13.03 -21.94 -23.92
CA GLN A 141 13.43 -20.68 -24.55
C GLN A 141 12.29 -19.65 -24.54
N LEU A 142 12.64 -18.37 -24.36
CA LEU A 142 11.73 -17.23 -24.49
C LEU A 142 11.84 -16.59 -25.87
N SER A 143 10.79 -15.90 -26.32
CA SER A 143 10.82 -15.11 -27.57
C SER A 143 11.73 -13.88 -27.47
N ASP A 144 12.38 -13.52 -28.57
CA ASP A 144 13.21 -12.30 -28.63
C ASP A 144 12.38 -11.01 -28.52
N THR A 145 13.00 -9.97 -27.94
CA THR A 145 12.44 -8.61 -27.88
C THR A 145 13.52 -7.58 -28.17
N ILE A 146 13.12 -6.35 -28.54
CA ILE A 146 14.05 -5.23 -28.78
C ILE A 146 14.94 -4.95 -27.56
N ARG A 147 14.40 -5.08 -26.34
CA ARG A 147 15.16 -4.87 -25.10
C ARG A 147 16.10 -6.04 -24.78
N GLY A 148 15.73 -7.26 -25.15
CA GLY A 148 16.51 -8.47 -24.90
C GLY A 148 16.94 -8.59 -23.44
N LYS A 149 18.24 -8.76 -23.21
CA LYS A 149 18.85 -8.90 -21.87
C LYS A 149 19.27 -7.57 -21.22
N GLY A 150 18.93 -6.41 -21.82
CA GLY A 150 19.31 -5.10 -21.29
C GLY A 150 18.52 -4.68 -20.04
N GLY A 151 19.22 -4.34 -18.95
CA GLY A 151 18.65 -3.83 -17.70
C GLY A 151 19.65 -2.97 -16.91
N PHE A 152 19.23 -2.44 -15.75
CA PHE A 152 20.09 -1.67 -14.82
C PHE A 152 20.82 -0.47 -15.45
N GLY A 153 20.09 0.45 -16.08
CA GLY A 153 20.68 1.64 -16.72
C GLY A 153 21.16 1.42 -18.15
N SER A 154 20.75 0.31 -18.79
CA SER A 154 21.11 -0.02 -20.18
C SER A 154 20.64 0.98 -21.25
N THR A 155 19.85 1.98 -20.88
CA THR A 155 19.42 3.08 -21.77
C THR A 155 20.17 4.39 -21.52
N GLY A 156 21.18 4.40 -20.64
CA GLY A 156 21.94 5.59 -20.25
C GLY A 156 21.60 6.13 -18.86
N VAL A 157 22.54 6.91 -18.31
CA VAL A 157 22.38 7.78 -17.13
C VAL A 157 21.68 9.07 -17.54
#